data_AF-A0A6F8YQA6-F1
#
_entry.id   AF-A0A6F8YQA6-F1
#
_cell.length_a   1.000
_cell.length_b   1.000
_cell.length_c   1.000
_cell.angle_alpha   90.00
_cell.angle_beta   90.00
_cell.angle_gamma   90.00
#
_symmetry.space_group_name_H-M   'P 1'
#
loop_
_entity.id
_entity.type
_entity.pdbx_description
1 polymer ?
#
loop_
_entity_poly.entity_id
_entity_poly.type
_entity_poly.pdbx_seq_one_letter_code
_entity_poly.pdbx_strand_id
1 'polypeptide(L)'
;MGADGAGSEGLTVDLLSLQGFYLTLQPRIDEVGRALLALQVPPGSDPPALGGFHDAAMTAARHQVLRDQYVRQLGRLLDSLTTAQRATARILDAYRTVEELNSVRPDQVQDALDPTGEALDSGRTDA
;
A
#
# COMPACT_ATOMS: atom_id res chain seq x y z
N MET A 1 5.29 2.12 -40.04
CA MET A 1 5.90 1.57 -38.81
C MET A 1 5.88 2.70 -37.80
N GLY A 2 4.92 2.71 -36.89
CA GLY A 2 4.65 3.86 -36.03
C GLY A 2 3.55 3.52 -35.03
N ALA A 3 3.93 2.84 -33.96
CA ALA A 3 3.07 2.53 -32.83
C ALA A 3 3.95 2.55 -31.57
N ASP A 4 4.19 3.73 -31.01
CA ASP A 4 4.92 3.85 -29.73
C ASP A 4 4.44 5.03 -28.85
N GLY A 5 3.29 5.65 -29.18
CA GLY A 5 2.77 6.81 -28.43
C GLY A 5 1.74 6.49 -27.34
N ALA A 6 1.11 5.31 -27.37
CA ALA A 6 -0.08 5.05 -26.55
C ALA A 6 0.20 4.43 -25.16
N GLY A 7 1.45 4.05 -24.86
CA GLY A 7 1.79 3.35 -23.62
C GLY A 7 2.01 4.27 -22.41
N SER A 8 2.53 5.48 -22.62
CA SER A 8 2.98 6.38 -21.53
C SER A 8 1.83 7.13 -20.85
N GLU A 9 0.89 7.67 -21.63
CA GLU A 9 -0.22 8.48 -21.08
C GLU A 9 -1.18 7.63 -20.22
N GLY A 10 -1.47 6.40 -20.62
CA GLY A 10 -2.31 5.47 -19.85
C GLY A 10 -1.66 5.02 -18.54
N LEU A 11 -0.34 4.75 -18.56
CA LEU A 11 0.44 4.35 -17.38
C LEU A 11 0.56 5.48 -16.35
N THR A 12 0.76 6.71 -16.81
CA THR A 12 0.89 7.88 -15.92
C THR A 12 -0.42 8.18 -15.19
N VAL A 13 -1.56 8.10 -15.90
CA VAL A 13 -2.89 8.30 -15.30
C VAL A 13 -3.23 7.18 -14.30
N ASP A 14 -2.81 5.94 -14.58
CA ASP A 14 -3.01 4.81 -13.66
C ASP A 14 -2.17 4.96 -12.38
N LEU A 15 -0.90 5.39 -12.48
CA LEU A 15 -0.03 5.66 -11.33
C LEU A 15 -0.55 6.78 -10.42
N LEU A 16 -1.02 7.89 -11.00
CA LEU A 16 -1.62 8.98 -10.22
C LEU A 16 -2.91 8.53 -9.52
N SER A 17 -3.73 7.73 -10.21
CA SER A 17 -4.96 7.17 -9.63
C SER A 17 -4.65 6.21 -8.49
N LEU A 18 -3.63 5.36 -8.67
CA LEU A 18 -3.17 4.41 -7.67
C LEU A 18 -2.55 5.10 -6.44
N GLN A 19 -1.81 6.18 -6.66
CA GLN A 19 -1.26 6.99 -5.58
C GLN A 19 -2.37 7.76 -4.84
N GLY A 20 -3.37 8.28 -5.57
CA GLY A 20 -4.58 8.83 -4.98
C GLY A 20 -5.30 7.82 -4.09
N PHE A 21 -5.50 6.60 -4.58
CA PHE A 21 -6.09 5.51 -3.80
C PHE A 21 -5.25 5.19 -2.55
N TYR A 22 -3.93 5.07 -2.68
CA TYR A 22 -3.01 4.86 -1.55
C TYR A 22 -3.18 5.92 -0.45
N LEU A 23 -3.27 7.20 -0.83
CA LEU A 23 -3.46 8.30 0.11
C LEU A 23 -4.83 8.24 0.81
N THR A 24 -5.86 7.70 0.16
CA THR A 24 -7.19 7.54 0.79
C THR A 24 -7.27 6.37 1.78
N LEU A 25 -6.36 5.39 1.70
CA LEU A 25 -6.39 4.20 2.55
C LEU A 25 -6.00 4.53 4.00
N GLN A 26 -5.01 5.40 4.23
CA GLN A 26 -4.54 5.70 5.59
C GLN A 26 -5.63 6.31 6.48
N PRO A 27 -6.37 7.35 6.05
CA PRO A 27 -7.48 7.88 6.85
C PRO A 27 -8.57 6.83 7.18
N ARG A 28 -8.82 5.89 6.27
CA ARG A 28 -9.79 4.80 6.48
C ARG A 28 -9.29 3.75 7.45
N ILE A 29 -8.01 3.41 7.37
CA ILE A 29 -7.34 2.54 8.36
C ILE A 29 -7.43 3.16 9.75
N ASP A 30 -7.17 4.47 9.87
CA ASP A 30 -7.23 5.19 11.15
C ASP A 30 -8.66 5.28 11.71
N GLU A 31 -9.66 5.45 10.83
CA GLU A 31 -11.08 5.43 11.21
C GLU A 31 -11.51 4.07 11.75
N VAL A 32 -11.18 2.98 11.04
CA VAL A 32 -11.50 1.62 11.48
C VAL A 32 -10.74 1.26 12.76
N GLY A 33 -9.48 1.66 12.88
CA GLY A 33 -8.67 1.48 14.09
C GLY A 33 -9.28 2.18 15.32
N ARG A 34 -9.73 3.44 15.16
CA ARG A 34 -10.42 4.17 16.23
C ARG A 34 -11.74 3.51 16.63
N ALA A 35 -12.54 3.05 15.67
CA ALA A 35 -13.78 2.34 15.94
C ALA A 35 -13.55 1.03 16.69
N LEU A 36 -12.51 0.28 16.31
CA LEU A 36 -12.13 -0.97 16.97
C LEU A 36 -11.63 -0.72 18.40
N LEU A 37 -10.78 0.29 18.61
CA LEU A 37 -10.33 0.71 19.94
C LEU A 37 -11.51 1.11 20.83
N ALA A 38 -12.48 1.86 20.30
CA ALA A 38 -13.65 2.29 21.05
C ALA A 38 -14.52 1.11 21.53
N LEU A 39 -14.51 -0.03 20.82
CA LEU A 39 -15.23 -1.24 21.22
C LEU A 39 -14.43 -2.16 22.14
N GLN A 40 -13.11 -2.00 22.19
CA GLN A 40 -12.21 -2.86 22.98
C GLN A 40 -11.76 -2.24 24.30
N VAL A 41 -11.85 -0.91 24.43
CA VAL A 41 -11.42 -0.16 25.61
C VAL A 41 -12.67 0.31 26.39
N PRO A 42 -12.62 0.38 27.74
CA PRO A 42 -13.72 0.95 28.51
C PRO A 42 -14.04 2.38 28.03
N PRO A 43 -15.33 2.74 27.88
CA PRO A 43 -16.52 2.02 28.31
C PRO A 43 -17.09 0.99 27.32
N GLY A 44 -16.53 0.84 26.10
CA GLY A 44 -17.07 -0.07 25.09
C GLY A 44 -16.78 -1.56 25.34
N SER A 45 -15.77 -1.85 26.17
CA SER A 45 -15.42 -3.21 26.60
C SER A 45 -16.34 -3.81 27.66
N ASP A 46 -17.16 -3.00 28.31
CA ASP A 46 -17.90 -3.44 29.48
C ASP A 46 -19.35 -3.75 29.10
N PRO A 47 -19.92 -4.87 29.58
CA PRO A 47 -21.35 -5.10 29.45
C PRO A 47 -22.10 -3.94 30.11
N PRO A 48 -23.18 -3.43 29.49
CA PRO A 48 -23.96 -2.37 30.11
C PRO A 48 -24.52 -2.86 31.45
N ALA A 49 -24.30 -2.08 32.52
CA ALA A 49 -24.79 -2.39 33.85
C ALA A 49 -26.31 -2.15 33.95
N LEU A 50 -27.10 -3.06 33.39
CA LEU A 50 -28.57 -2.96 33.28
C LEU A 50 -29.30 -3.46 34.54
N GLY A 51 -28.58 -3.83 35.61
CA GLY A 51 -29.14 -4.41 36.84
C GLY A 51 -29.16 -5.94 36.86
N GLY A 52 -29.72 -6.53 37.93
CA GLY A 52 -29.68 -7.99 38.19
C GLY A 52 -30.91 -8.78 37.74
N PHE A 53 -31.88 -8.14 37.07
CA PHE A 53 -33.08 -8.83 36.58
C PHE A 53 -32.74 -9.77 35.41
N HIS A 54 -33.53 -10.82 35.22
CA HIS A 54 -33.32 -11.80 34.15
C HIS A 54 -33.24 -11.13 32.76
N ASP A 55 -34.14 -10.19 32.47
CA ASP A 55 -34.15 -9.45 31.20
C ASP A 55 -32.93 -8.54 31.03
N ALA A 56 -32.42 -7.98 32.13
CA ALA A 56 -31.20 -7.17 32.13
C ALA A 56 -29.97 -8.02 31.79
N ALA A 57 -29.85 -9.21 32.39
CA ALA A 57 -28.78 -10.16 32.07
C ALA A 57 -28.84 -10.63 30.61
N MET A 58 -30.03 -10.96 30.12
CA MET A 58 -30.24 -11.36 28.72
C MET A 58 -29.90 -10.24 27.74
N THR A 59 -30.19 -8.99 28.08
CA THR A 59 -29.88 -7.83 27.24
C THR A 59 -28.39 -7.51 27.24
N ALA A 60 -27.73 -7.57 28.40
CA ALA A 60 -26.28 -7.39 28.50
C ALA A 60 -25.52 -8.46 27.69
N ALA A 61 -25.96 -9.72 27.75
CA ALA A 61 -25.39 -10.81 26.96
C ALA A 61 -25.57 -10.58 25.45
N ARG A 62 -26.74 -10.13 24.98
CA ARG A 62 -26.96 -9.78 23.57
C ARG A 62 -26.05 -8.64 23.11
N HIS A 63 -25.88 -7.61 23.94
CA HIS A 63 -24.98 -6.49 23.64
C HIS A 63 -23.53 -6.97 23.48
N GLN A 64 -23.07 -7.88 24.36
CA GLN A 64 -21.75 -8.46 24.27
C GLN A 64 -21.56 -9.27 22.98
N VAL A 65 -22.55 -10.08 22.58
CA VAL A 65 -22.52 -10.82 21.31
C VAL A 65 -22.42 -9.87 20.11
N LEU A 66 -23.21 -8.79 20.09
CA LEU A 66 -23.17 -7.79 19.03
C LEU A 66 -21.82 -7.09 18.96
N ARG A 67 -21.28 -6.66 20.10
CA ARG A 67 -19.93 -6.06 20.17
C ARG A 67 -18.88 -7.01 19.60
N ASP A 68 -18.89 -8.28 20.01
CA ASP A 68 -17.91 -9.26 19.54
C ASP A 68 -18.04 -9.52 18.02
N GLN A 69 -19.25 -9.43 17.46
CA GLN A 69 -19.46 -9.48 16.01
C GLN A 69 -18.83 -8.26 15.32
N TYR A 70 -19.07 -7.05 15.82
CA TYR A 70 -18.49 -5.83 15.26
C TYR A 70 -16.97 -5.80 15.37
N VAL A 71 -16.39 -6.23 16.49
CA VAL A 71 -14.94 -6.34 16.66
C VAL A 71 -14.33 -7.25 15.59
N ARG A 72 -14.94 -8.43 15.33
CA ARG A 72 -14.48 -9.33 14.28
C ARG A 72 -14.59 -8.72 12.89
N GLN A 73 -15.70 -8.03 12.60
CA GLN A 73 -15.92 -7.42 11.29
C GLN A 73 -14.95 -6.26 11.02
N LEU A 74 -14.76 -5.38 12.00
CA LEU A 74 -13.80 -4.27 11.92
C LEU A 74 -12.36 -4.79 11.83
N GLY A 75 -12.02 -5.87 12.55
CA GLY A 75 -10.70 -6.50 12.45
C GLY A 75 -10.41 -7.02 11.03
N ARG A 76 -11.39 -7.70 10.39
CA ARG A 76 -11.25 -8.16 9.00
C ARG A 76 -11.14 -7.01 8.01
N LEU A 77 -11.87 -5.91 8.25
CA LEU A 77 -11.80 -4.72 7.42
C LEU A 77 -10.43 -4.07 7.52
N LEU A 78 -9.88 -3.94 8.73
CA LEU A 78 -8.55 -3.40 8.97
C LEU A 78 -7.46 -4.24 8.26
N ASP A 79 -7.55 -5.57 8.36
CA ASP A 79 -6.62 -6.47 7.69
C ASP A 79 -6.68 -6.35 6.17
N SER A 80 -7.89 -6.26 5.62
CA SER A 80 -8.10 -6.05 4.18
C SER A 80 -7.53 -4.71 3.71
N LEU A 81 -7.78 -3.62 4.44
CA LEU A 81 -7.30 -2.28 4.08
C LEU A 81 -5.77 -2.17 4.18
N THR A 82 -5.17 -2.73 5.23
CA THR A 82 -3.70 -2.74 5.38
C THR A 82 -3.04 -3.62 4.33
N THR A 83 -3.66 -4.74 3.95
CA THR A 83 -3.18 -5.58 2.85
C THR A 83 -3.25 -4.83 1.51
N ALA A 84 -4.36 -4.15 1.23
CA ALA A 84 -4.50 -3.31 0.04
C ALA A 84 -3.43 -2.21 0.00
N GLN A 85 -3.21 -1.50 1.12
CA GLN A 85 -2.20 -0.45 1.23
C GLN A 85 -0.79 -0.98 0.93
N ARG A 86 -0.42 -2.14 1.48
CA ARG A 86 0.87 -2.79 1.22
C ARG A 86 1.02 -3.22 -0.24
N ALA A 87 -0.03 -3.77 -0.83
CA ALA A 87 -0.01 -4.17 -2.24
C ALA A 87 0.17 -2.94 -3.15
N THR A 88 -0.59 -1.87 -2.88
CA THR A 88 -0.48 -0.61 -3.60
C THR A 88 0.91 0.02 -3.47
N ALA A 89 1.50 0.05 -2.26
CA ALA A 89 2.86 0.54 -2.04
C ALA A 89 3.88 -0.24 -2.87
N ARG A 90 3.80 -1.58 -2.87
CA ARG A 90 4.70 -2.44 -3.66
C ARG A 90 4.59 -2.17 -5.17
N ILE A 91 3.38 -1.94 -5.67
CA ILE A 91 3.17 -1.62 -7.09
C ILE A 91 3.83 -0.27 -7.40
N LEU A 92 3.58 0.77 -6.59
CA LEU A 92 4.19 2.09 -6.77
C LEU A 92 5.72 2.03 -6.73
N ASP A 93 6.31 1.28 -5.80
CA ASP A 93 7.76 1.11 -5.69
C ASP A 93 8.35 0.37 -6.91
N ALA A 94 7.67 -0.67 -7.39
CA ALA A 94 8.10 -1.41 -8.58
C ALA A 94 8.10 -0.51 -9.83
N TYR A 95 7.05 0.30 -10.01
CA TYR A 95 7.00 1.25 -11.12
C TYR A 95 8.06 2.33 -11.01
N ARG A 96 8.27 2.90 -9.82
CA ARG A 96 9.33 3.89 -9.60
C ARG A 96 10.71 3.31 -9.93
N THR A 97 10.98 2.08 -9.53
CA THR A 97 12.24 1.38 -9.86
C THR A 97 12.38 1.14 -11.36
N VAL A 98 11.29 0.77 -12.05
CA VAL A 98 11.29 0.56 -13.51
C VAL A 98 11.52 1.88 -14.25
N GLU A 99 10.91 2.98 -13.81
CA GLU A 99 11.15 4.32 -14.36
C GLU A 99 12.56 4.82 -14.06
N GLU A 100 13.09 4.59 -12.85
CA GLU A 100 14.49 4.87 -12.51
C GLU A 100 15.44 4.06 -13.40
N LEU A 101 15.18 2.77 -13.63
CA LEU A 101 15.99 1.94 -14.53
C LEU A 101 15.86 2.35 -16.00
N ASN A 102 14.68 2.79 -16.44
CA ASN A 102 14.47 3.24 -17.81
C ASN A 102 15.00 4.66 -18.06
N SER A 103 14.95 5.55 -17.06
CA SER A 103 15.59 6.87 -17.10
C SER A 103 17.12 6.76 -17.00
N VAL A 104 17.64 5.64 -16.49
CA VAL A 104 19.06 5.28 -16.53
C VAL A 104 19.50 4.68 -17.89
N ARG A 105 18.65 4.59 -18.93
CA ARG A 105 19.06 4.14 -20.27
C ARG A 105 19.52 5.30 -21.17
N PRO A 106 20.31 5.05 -22.25
CA PRO A 106 21.37 4.03 -22.49
C PRO A 106 22.74 4.66 -22.80
N ASP A 107 22.81 5.98 -22.95
CA ASP A 107 23.97 6.79 -23.32
C ASP A 107 25.10 6.69 -22.27
N GLN A 108 24.76 6.55 -20.99
CA GLN A 108 25.76 6.33 -19.95
C GLN A 108 26.23 4.87 -19.82
N VAL A 109 25.46 3.89 -20.31
CA VAL A 109 25.92 2.50 -20.37
C VAL A 109 26.92 2.31 -21.52
N GLN A 110 26.84 3.13 -22.57
CA GLN A 110 27.80 3.13 -23.66
C GLN A 110 29.15 3.74 -23.23
N ASP A 111 29.14 4.82 -22.46
CA ASP A 111 30.35 5.38 -21.81
C ASP A 111 30.96 4.44 -20.77
N ALA A 112 30.14 3.69 -20.03
CA ALA A 112 30.63 2.69 -19.07
C ALA A 112 31.20 1.42 -19.73
N LEU A 113 30.91 1.18 -21.02
CA LEU A 113 31.38 0.03 -21.79
C LEU A 113 32.52 0.39 -22.78
N ASP A 114 32.93 1.65 -22.87
CA ASP A 114 34.02 2.09 -23.77
C ASP A 114 35.33 2.53 -23.09
N PRO A 115 35.93 1.77 -22.14
CA PRO A 115 37.36 1.90 -21.87
C PRO A 115 38.23 1.10 -22.86
N THR A 116 37.64 0.45 -23.87
CA THR A 116 38.37 -0.45 -24.78
C THR A 116 38.77 0.18 -26.12
N GLY A 117 38.21 1.34 -26.49
CA GLY A 117 38.68 2.12 -27.64
C GLY A 117 40.06 2.77 -27.42
N GLU A 118 40.28 3.41 -26.26
CA GLU A 118 41.56 4.07 -25.94
C GLU A 118 42.68 3.08 -25.57
N ALA A 119 42.33 1.92 -25.00
CA ALA A 119 43.30 0.87 -24.65
C ALA A 119 43.81 0.07 -25.87
N LEU A 120 43.14 0.17 -27.02
CA LEU A 120 43.56 -0.50 -28.26
C LEU A 120 44.22 0.43 -29.29
N ASP A 121 44.12 1.76 -29.12
CA ASP A 121 44.83 2.75 -29.95
C ASP A 121 46.22 3.10 -29.37
N SER A 122 46.37 3.04 -28.05
CA SER A 122 47.66 3.25 -27.36
C SER A 122 48.67 2.09 -27.51
N GLY A 123 48.34 1.05 -28.27
CA GLY A 123 49.20 -0.12 -28.54
C GLY A 123 49.71 -0.25 -29.98
N ARG A 124 49.41 0.69 -30.89
CA ARG A 124 49.84 0.63 -32.31
C ARG A 124 50.59 1.89 -32.77
N THR A 125 51.52 2.38 -31.96
CA THR A 125 52.44 3.45 -32.40
C THR A 125 53.89 3.27 -31.98
N ASP A 126 54.31 2.11 -31.49
CA ASP A 126 55.74 1.79 -31.32
C ASP A 126 56.11 0.44 -31.93
N ALA A 127 56.76 0.50 -33.11
CA ALA A 127 57.76 -0.40 -33.72
C ALA A 127 57.59 -0.56 -35.24
#